data_AF-A0A965P931-F1
#
_entry.id   AF-A0A965P931-F1
#
_cell.length_a   1.000
_cell.length_b   1.000
_cell.length_c   1.000
_cell.angle_alpha   90.00
_cell.angle_beta   90.00
_cell.angle_gamma   90.00
#
_symmetry.space_group_name_H-M   'P 1'
#
loop_
_entity.id
_entity.type
_entity.pdbx_description
1 polymer ?
#
loop_
_entity_poly.entity_id
_entity_poly.type
_entity_poly.pdbx_seq_one_letter_code
_entity_poly.pdbx_strand_id
1 'polypeptide(L)'
;MTEPKDIDIDHHNRKAKDILNLANVKAYASLEEVQTNLSNSKFDTSNIYYIKGDVSETLQDYKNIPTKISLLRLDTDWYDSTKNELIYLYPKLVLNGVLIIDDYGHWNGCKKAVDEYFSDTNIFLQQIDYTGIKIIKK
;
A
#
# COMPACT_ATOMS: atom_id res chain seq x y z
N MET A 1 5.80 9.40 3.52
CA MET A 1 4.48 9.12 2.92
C MET A 1 4.17 10.34 2.11
N THR A 2 3.76 10.13 0.86
CA THR A 2 3.40 11.20 -0.04
C THR A 2 2.23 11.99 0.54
N GLU A 3 2.22 13.30 0.35
CA GLU A 3 1.08 14.12 0.72
C GLU A 3 -0.15 13.75 -0.13
N PRO A 4 -1.36 13.72 0.43
CA PRO A 4 -2.56 13.44 -0.34
C PRO A 4 -2.87 14.56 -1.33
N LYS A 5 -3.40 14.17 -2.49
CA LYS A 5 -3.87 15.07 -3.55
C LYS A 5 -5.39 15.28 -3.46
N ASP A 6 -5.92 16.18 -4.28
CA ASP A 6 -7.36 16.44 -4.34
C ASP A 6 -8.21 15.22 -4.75
N ILE A 7 -7.58 14.19 -5.30
CA ILE A 7 -8.22 12.92 -5.68
C ILE A 7 -8.37 11.94 -4.52
N ASP A 8 -7.58 12.14 -3.47
CA ASP A 8 -7.60 11.33 -2.26
C ASP A 8 -8.76 11.79 -1.39
N ILE A 9 -9.92 11.22 -1.71
CA ILE A 9 -11.21 11.50 -1.10
C ILE A 9 -11.70 10.20 -0.47
N ASP A 10 -12.16 10.25 0.77
CA ASP A 10 -12.69 9.07 1.44
C ASP A 10 -14.07 8.66 0.89
N HIS A 11 -14.55 7.51 1.33
CA HIS A 11 -15.86 6.97 0.97
C HIS A 11 -17.06 7.82 1.45
N HIS A 12 -16.82 8.88 2.25
CA HIS A 12 -17.80 9.89 2.67
C HIS A 12 -17.68 11.21 1.90
N ASN A 13 -16.92 11.24 0.80
CA ASN A 13 -16.65 12.44 -0.01
C ASN A 13 -15.90 13.57 0.73
N ARG A 14 -15.10 13.24 1.73
CA ARG A 14 -14.24 14.19 2.45
C ARG A 14 -12.82 14.10 1.91
N LYS A 15 -12.16 15.25 1.68
CA LYS A 15 -10.77 15.26 1.20
C LYS A 15 -9.81 14.85 2.31
N ALA A 16 -8.87 13.97 2.00
CA ALA A 16 -7.82 13.53 2.92
C ALA A 16 -7.08 14.71 3.56
N LYS A 17 -6.70 15.72 2.75
CA LYS A 17 -6.02 16.93 3.23
C LYS A 17 -6.81 17.68 4.31
N ASP A 18 -8.14 17.69 4.22
CA ASP A 18 -8.99 18.39 5.19
C ASP A 18 -9.11 17.55 6.47
N ILE A 19 -9.24 16.22 6.34
CA ILE A 19 -9.29 15.28 7.47
C ILE A 19 -7.98 15.33 8.29
N LEU A 20 -6.83 15.23 7.62
CA LEU A 20 -5.52 15.22 8.28
C LEU A 20 -5.24 16.51 9.03
N ASN A 21 -5.66 17.65 8.48
CA ASN A 21 -5.53 18.95 9.14
C ASN A 21 -6.44 19.10 10.36
N LEU A 22 -7.67 18.58 10.30
CA LEU A 22 -8.67 18.72 11.36
C LEU A 22 -8.46 17.78 12.53
N ALA A 23 -8.01 16.55 12.26
CA ALA A 23 -8.11 15.47 13.23
C ALA A 23 -6.90 15.37 14.18
N ASN A 24 -5.79 16.10 13.94
CA ASN A 24 -4.50 15.84 14.59
C ASN A 24 -4.08 14.34 14.52
N VAL A 25 -4.70 13.58 13.61
CA VAL A 25 -4.49 12.15 13.44
C VAL A 25 -3.16 12.01 12.72
N LYS A 26 -2.13 11.67 13.49
CA LYS A 26 -0.87 11.19 12.95
C LYS A 26 -0.79 9.72 13.27
N ALA A 27 -1.00 8.87 12.27
CA ALA A 27 -0.56 7.47 12.29
C ALA A 27 0.98 7.40 12.16
N TYR A 28 1.67 8.15 13.03
CA TYR A 28 3.11 8.25 13.02
C TYR A 28 3.68 7.19 13.96
N ALA A 29 4.57 6.36 13.42
CA ALA A 29 5.42 5.47 14.19
C ALA A 29 6.86 5.62 13.67
N SER A 30 7.81 5.84 14.57
CA SER A 30 9.22 5.83 14.23
C SER A 30 9.71 4.41 13.92
N LEU A 31 10.80 4.29 13.15
CA LEU A 31 11.42 2.98 12.89
C LEU A 31 11.80 2.25 14.19
N GLU A 32 12.26 2.99 15.20
CA GLU A 32 12.63 2.44 16.51
C GLU A 32 11.41 1.85 17.23
N GLU A 33 10.26 2.55 17.22
CA GLU A 33 9.02 2.03 17.78
C GLU A 33 8.54 0.78 17.04
N VAL A 34 8.61 0.76 15.71
CA VAL A 34 8.26 -0.42 14.90
C VAL A 34 9.16 -1.61 15.25
N GLN A 35 10.48 -1.39 15.31
CA GLN A 35 11.45 -2.44 15.66
C GLN A 35 11.26 -2.94 17.09
N THR A 36 10.98 -2.04 18.04
CA THR A 36 10.69 -2.39 19.44
C THR A 36 9.40 -3.20 19.56
N ASN A 37 8.35 -2.82 18.83
CA ASN A 37 7.10 -3.56 18.82
C ASN A 37 7.27 -4.97 18.22
N LEU A 38 8.07 -5.10 17.16
CA LEU A 38 8.37 -6.39 16.53
C LEU A 38 9.26 -7.27 17.42
N SER A 39 10.26 -6.71 18.10
CA SER A 39 11.13 -7.47 19.01
C SER A 39 10.40 -7.97 20.26
N ASN A 40 9.37 -7.25 20.70
CA ASN A 40 8.49 -7.67 21.79
C ASN A 40 7.45 -8.73 21.35
N SER A 41 7.36 -9.03 20.06
CA SER A 41 6.45 -10.04 19.54
C SER A 41 7.04 -11.46 19.64
N LYS A 42 6.23 -12.48 19.36
CA LYS A 42 6.70 -13.88 19.25
C LYS A 42 7.29 -14.21 17.87
N PHE A 43 7.36 -13.24 16.96
CA PHE A 43 7.85 -13.45 15.61
C PHE A 43 9.38 -13.44 15.58
N ASP A 44 9.95 -14.34 14.79
CA ASP A 44 11.36 -14.29 14.45
C ASP A 44 11.63 -13.10 13.52
N THR A 45 12.36 -12.12 14.04
CA THR A 45 12.67 -10.88 13.32
C THR A 45 13.95 -10.97 12.48
N SER A 46 14.66 -12.11 12.49
CA SER A 46 15.93 -12.28 11.77
C SER A 46 15.82 -12.13 10.25
N ASN A 47 14.62 -12.37 9.69
CA ASN A 47 14.33 -12.26 8.27
C ASN A 47 13.50 -11.02 7.91
N ILE A 48 13.51 -9.99 8.78
CA ILE A 48 12.83 -8.71 8.52
C ILE A 48 13.83 -7.68 8.01
N TYR A 49 13.53 -7.11 6.85
CA TYR A 49 14.29 -6.03 6.24
C TYR A 49 13.45 -4.75 6.26
N TYR A 50 14.01 -3.67 6.82
CA TYR A 50 13.33 -2.39 6.93
C TYR A 50 13.84 -1.42 5.86
N ILE A 51 12.93 -0.83 5.09
CA ILE A 51 13.25 0.23 4.13
C ILE A 51 12.55 1.49 4.62
N LYS A 52 13.31 2.38 5.25
CA LYS A 52 12.80 3.64 5.80
C LYS A 52 12.88 4.73 4.73
N GLY A 53 11.74 5.33 4.42
CA GLY A 53 11.66 6.48 3.53
C GLY A 53 10.27 6.60 2.91
N ASP A 54 10.11 7.54 2.00
CA ASP A 54 8.93 7.57 1.15
C ASP A 54 8.94 6.38 0.19
N VAL A 55 7.82 5.66 0.06
CA VAL A 55 7.74 4.50 -0.82
C VAL A 55 7.99 4.87 -2.29
N SER A 56 7.57 6.07 -2.70
CA SER A 56 7.77 6.56 -4.08
C SER A 56 9.23 6.88 -4.39
N GLU A 57 10.04 7.15 -3.36
CA GLU A 57 11.49 7.39 -3.49
C GLU A 57 12.27 6.09 -3.34
N THR A 58 11.95 5.29 -2.31
CA THR A 58 12.70 4.08 -1.97
C THR A 58 12.57 2.99 -3.02
N LEU A 59 11.44 2.90 -3.74
CA LEU A 59 11.24 1.98 -4.86
C LEU A 59 12.06 2.35 -6.11
N GLN A 60 12.63 3.55 -6.19
CA GLN A 60 13.51 3.92 -7.31
C GLN A 60 14.89 3.25 -7.21
N ASP A 61 15.30 2.84 -5.99
CA ASP A 61 16.46 1.97 -5.81
C ASP A 61 16.04 0.50 -5.90
N TYR A 62 16.34 -0.13 -7.04
CA TYR A 62 16.03 -1.54 -7.28
C TYR A 62 16.63 -2.52 -6.25
N LYS A 63 17.64 -2.11 -5.46
CA LYS A 63 18.17 -2.94 -4.37
C LYS A 63 17.16 -3.14 -3.23
N ASN A 64 16.20 -2.23 -3.10
CA ASN A 64 15.11 -2.31 -2.13
C ASN A 64 13.97 -3.24 -2.57
N ILE A 65 13.99 -3.71 -3.82
CA ILE A 65 12.90 -4.49 -4.39
C ILE A 65 13.29 -5.98 -4.46
N PRO A 66 12.51 -6.88 -3.82
CA PRO A 66 12.74 -8.31 -3.95
C PRO A 66 12.63 -8.80 -5.41
N THR A 67 13.41 -9.81 -5.76
CA THR A 67 13.35 -10.41 -7.11
C THR A 67 12.04 -11.17 -7.35
N LYS A 68 11.45 -11.74 -6.28
CA LYS A 68 10.18 -12.46 -6.29
C LYS A 68 9.39 -12.10 -5.04
N ILE A 69 8.09 -11.93 -5.21
CA ILE A 69 7.14 -11.65 -4.13
C ILE A 69 6.04 -12.71 -4.19
N SER A 70 5.75 -13.39 -3.07
CA SER A 70 4.64 -14.35 -2.96
C SER A 70 3.35 -13.69 -2.47
N LEU A 71 3.48 -12.72 -1.57
CA LEU A 71 2.41 -11.91 -1.01
C LEU A 71 2.85 -10.44 -1.06
N LEU A 72 2.04 -9.61 -1.73
CA LEU A 72 2.23 -8.17 -1.81
C LEU A 72 1.03 -7.49 -1.14
N ARG A 73 1.23 -6.77 -0.03
CA ARG A 73 0.19 -5.99 0.63
C ARG A 73 0.52 -4.50 0.51
N LEU A 74 -0.39 -3.73 -0.07
CA LEU A 74 -0.29 -2.28 -0.21
C LEU A 74 -1.28 -1.61 0.74
N ASP A 75 -0.79 -0.67 1.53
CA ASP A 75 -1.48 0.01 2.63
C ASP A 75 -0.82 1.39 2.81
N THR A 76 -1.09 2.26 1.83
CA THR A 76 -0.48 3.59 1.73
C THR A 76 -1.50 4.69 1.43
N ASP A 77 -2.80 4.37 1.47
CA ASP A 77 -3.97 5.24 1.29
C ASP A 77 -4.12 5.97 -0.07
N TRP A 78 -3.04 6.55 -0.60
CA TRP A 78 -3.10 7.58 -1.63
C TRP A 78 -2.93 7.05 -3.06
N TYR A 79 -3.45 7.82 -4.02
CA TYR A 79 -3.34 7.51 -5.45
C TYR A 79 -1.87 7.33 -5.89
N ASP A 80 -0.99 8.27 -5.55
CA ASP A 80 0.39 8.25 -6.04
C ASP A 80 1.20 7.09 -5.46
N SER A 81 1.11 6.86 -4.15
CA SER A 81 1.83 5.77 -3.48
C SER A 81 1.35 4.41 -3.98
N THR A 82 0.03 4.20 -4.03
CA THR A 82 -0.57 2.97 -4.57
C THR A 82 -0.14 2.72 -6.01
N LYS A 83 -0.17 3.75 -6.86
CA LYS A 83 0.24 3.65 -8.27
C LYS A 83 1.71 3.31 -8.42
N ASN A 84 2.59 3.97 -7.67
CA ASN A 84 4.03 3.69 -7.70
C ASN A 84 4.32 2.27 -7.23
N GLU A 85 3.72 1.84 -6.11
CA GLU A 85 3.85 0.47 -5.61
C GLU A 85 3.43 -0.57 -6.65
N LEU A 86 2.28 -0.37 -7.33
CA LEU A 86 1.84 -1.27 -8.40
C LEU A 86 2.83 -1.30 -9.58
N ILE A 87 3.36 -0.16 -10.02
CA ILE A 87 4.33 -0.08 -11.12
C ILE A 87 5.60 -0.87 -10.81
N TYR A 88 6.16 -0.72 -9.60
CA TYR A 88 7.45 -1.32 -9.25
C TYR A 88 7.34 -2.75 -8.70
N LEU A 89 6.31 -3.04 -7.89
CA LEU A 89 6.21 -4.28 -7.10
C LEU A 89 5.34 -5.35 -7.77
N TYR A 90 4.24 -4.98 -8.44
CA TYR A 90 3.35 -5.97 -9.08
C TYR A 90 4.06 -6.83 -10.14
N PRO A 91 5.02 -6.31 -10.95
CA PRO A 91 5.80 -7.16 -11.86
C PRO A 91 6.61 -8.24 -11.14
N LYS A 92 6.98 -8.03 -9.87
CA LYS A 92 7.76 -8.99 -9.05
C LYS A 92 6.89 -10.02 -8.33
N LEU A 93 5.59 -9.78 -8.24
CA LEU A 93 4.62 -10.76 -7.74
C LEU A 93 4.65 -12.00 -8.64
N VAL A 94 4.84 -13.19 -8.05
CA VAL A 94 4.89 -14.45 -8.81
C VAL A 94 3.50 -14.87 -9.29
N LEU A 95 3.44 -15.79 -10.26
CA LEU A 95 2.20 -16.46 -10.62
C LEU A 95 1.61 -17.16 -9.41
N ASN A 96 0.29 -17.07 -9.25
CA ASN A 96 -0.48 -17.48 -8.07
C ASN A 96 -0.13 -16.71 -6.78
N GLY A 97 0.72 -15.68 -6.86
CA GLY A 97 0.95 -14.75 -5.76
C GLY A 97 -0.29 -13.92 -5.47
N VAL A 98 -0.39 -13.44 -4.23
CA VAL A 98 -1.54 -12.66 -3.76
C VAL A 98 -1.15 -11.19 -3.64
N LEU A 99 -1.93 -10.32 -4.28
CA LEU A 99 -1.93 -8.88 -4.04
C LEU A 99 -3.10 -8.54 -3.11
N ILE A 100 -2.83 -7.80 -2.03
CA ILE A 100 -3.82 -7.21 -1.13
C ILE A 100 -3.72 -5.70 -1.27
N ILE A 101 -4.86 -5.03 -1.45
CA ILE A 101 -4.98 -3.58 -1.40
C ILE A 101 -5.89 -3.26 -0.22
N ASP A 102 -5.36 -2.62 0.82
CA ASP A 102 -6.10 -2.38 2.06
C ASP A 102 -7.20 -1.33 1.90
N ASP A 103 -6.92 -0.30 1.10
CA ASP A 103 -7.69 0.95 1.06
C ASP A 103 -8.67 1.10 -0.11
N TYR A 104 -8.85 0.04 -0.90
CA TYR A 104 -9.55 0.11 -2.19
C TYR A 104 -11.00 0.61 -2.07
N GLY A 105 -11.70 0.23 -1.00
CA GLY A 105 -13.07 0.67 -0.72
C GLY A 105 -13.17 1.96 0.08
N HIS A 106 -12.10 2.36 0.77
CA HIS A 106 -12.11 3.55 1.62
C HIS A 106 -11.66 4.82 0.89
N TRP A 107 -10.60 4.74 0.07
CA TRP A 107 -9.98 5.91 -0.58
C TRP A 107 -10.17 5.87 -2.09
N ASN A 108 -10.85 6.89 -2.64
CA ASN A 108 -11.08 7.03 -4.08
C ASN A 108 -9.78 7.14 -4.88
N GLY A 109 -8.74 7.74 -4.29
CA GLY A 109 -7.41 7.80 -4.88
C GLY A 109 -6.78 6.42 -5.04
N CYS A 110 -6.72 5.63 -3.98
CA CYS A 110 -6.29 4.22 -4.02
C CYS A 110 -7.09 3.42 -5.05
N LYS A 111 -8.42 3.48 -4.99
CA LYS A 111 -9.32 2.80 -5.94
C LYS A 111 -8.96 3.13 -7.39
N LYS A 112 -8.82 4.42 -7.70
CA LYS A 112 -8.53 4.87 -9.06
C LYS A 112 -7.15 4.42 -9.53
N ALA A 113 -6.14 4.44 -8.66
CA ALA A 113 -4.80 3.95 -9.00
C ALA A 113 -4.82 2.47 -9.41
N VAL A 114 -5.56 1.64 -8.64
CA VAL A 114 -5.76 0.22 -8.94
C VAL A 114 -6.54 0.04 -10.24
N ASP A 115 -7.67 0.72 -10.39
CA ASP A 115 -8.54 0.60 -11.57
C ASP A 115 -7.82 1.03 -12.86
N GLU A 116 -7.02 2.09 -12.82
CA GLU A 116 -6.20 2.53 -13.97
C GLU A 116 -5.10 1.52 -14.30
N TYR A 117 -4.38 1.00 -13.29
CA TYR A 117 -3.29 0.04 -13.51
C TYR A 117 -3.77 -1.25 -14.18
N PHE A 118 -4.98 -1.69 -13.86
CA PHE A 118 -5.57 -2.92 -14.39
C PHE A 118 -6.62 -2.68 -15.48
N SER A 119 -6.73 -1.48 -16.01
CA SER A 119 -7.77 -1.10 -16.99
C SER A 119 -7.81 -2.01 -18.23
N ASP A 120 -6.66 -2.47 -18.70
CA ASP A 120 -6.53 -3.37 -19.85
C ASP A 120 -6.42 -4.85 -19.47
N THR A 121 -6.62 -5.21 -18.20
CA THR A 121 -6.46 -6.58 -17.69
C THR A 121 -7.75 -7.10 -17.06
N ASN A 122 -8.21 -8.27 -17.48
CA ASN A 122 -9.34 -8.93 -16.83
C ASN A 122 -8.89 -9.58 -15.50
N ILE A 123 -8.92 -8.80 -14.42
CA ILE A 123 -8.62 -9.27 -13.07
C ILE A 123 -9.90 -9.59 -12.29
N PHE A 124 -9.85 -10.64 -11.48
CA PHE A 124 -10.92 -10.94 -10.53
C PHE A 124 -10.58 -10.33 -9.17
N LEU A 125 -11.30 -9.27 -8.80
CA LEU A 125 -11.21 -8.62 -7.49
C LEU A 125 -12.08 -9.37 -6.49
N GLN A 126 -11.49 -9.83 -5.39
CA GLN A 126 -12.24 -10.40 -4.26
C GLN A 126 -12.23 -9.44 -3.09
N GLN A 127 -13.41 -9.01 -2.65
CA GLN A 127 -13.55 -8.22 -1.43
C GLN A 127 -13.13 -9.05 -0.21
N ILE A 128 -12.38 -8.43 0.70
CA ILE A 128 -12.04 -8.96 2.02
C ILE A 128 -13.06 -8.42 3.02
N ASP A 129 -13.26 -7.10 3.02
CA ASP A 129 -14.23 -6.38 3.83
C ASP A 129 -14.72 -5.12 3.09
N TYR A 130 -15.18 -4.10 3.80
CA TYR A 130 -15.69 -2.86 3.19
C TYR A 130 -14.60 -2.02 2.48
N THR A 131 -13.33 -2.20 2.87
CA THR A 131 -12.18 -1.47 2.31
C THR A 131 -11.27 -2.38 1.49
N GLY A 132 -10.85 -3.50 2.08
CA GLY A 132 -9.79 -4.33 1.54
C GLY A 132 -10.28 -5.21 0.38
N ILE A 133 -9.42 -5.37 -0.62
CA ILE A 133 -9.58 -6.38 -1.68
C ILE A 133 -8.33 -7.23 -1.80
N LYS A 134 -8.47 -8.41 -2.42
CA LYS A 134 -7.36 -9.23 -2.88
C LYS A 134 -7.50 -9.65 -4.34
N ILE A 135 -6.35 -9.86 -4.98
CA ILE A 135 -6.18 -10.31 -6.36
C ILE A 135 -5.21 -11.49 -6.35
N ILE A 136 -5.54 -12.57 -7.06
CA ILE A 136 -4.59 -13.66 -7.34
C ILE A 136 -4.00 -13.41 -8.73
N LYS A 137 -2.68 -13.24 -8.81
CA LYS A 137 -1.99 -13.05 -10.09
C LYS A 137 -2.02 -14.34 -10.91
N LYS A 138 -2.53 -14.27 -12.13
CA LYS A 138 -2.63 -15.40 -13.07
C LYS A 138 -1.55 -15.36 -14.14
#